data_AF-A0A2T2WPP2-F1
#
_entry.id   AF-A0A2T2WPP2-F1
#
_cell.length_a   1.000
_cell.length_b   1.000
_cell.length_c   1.000
_cell.angle_alpha   90.00
_cell.angle_beta   90.00
_cell.angle_gamma   90.00
#
_symmetry.space_group_name_H-M   'P 1'
#
loop_
_entity.id
_entity.type
_entity.pdbx_description
1 polymer ?
#
loop_
_entity_poly.entity_id
_entity_poly.type
_entity_poly.pdbx_seq_one_letter_code
_entity_poly.pdbx_strand_id
1 'polypeptide(L)'
;MSKHDAGKKSQTNGDDVDKLEDSDLVDAESPELHETFWQEAIFVPGPQHHMTLRIDADVLELFRAPGPGDQRCMNAGLRRYTEAQRRRPS
;
A
#
# COMPACT_ATOMS: atom_id res chain seq x y z
N MET A 1 -11.69 27.84 -6.98
CA MET A 1 -11.84 26.47 -7.52
C MET A 1 -10.73 26.28 -8.55
N SER A 2 -9.69 25.52 -8.22
CA SER A 2 -8.51 25.38 -9.10
C SER A 2 -8.79 24.33 -10.18
N LYS A 3 -8.55 24.70 -11.43
CA LYS A 3 -8.72 23.84 -12.61
C LYS A 3 -7.58 22.82 -12.63
N HIS A 4 -7.87 21.53 -12.54
CA HIS A 4 -6.83 20.51 -12.71
C HIS A 4 -6.35 20.47 -14.17
N ASP A 5 -5.03 20.43 -14.34
CA ASP A 5 -4.30 20.34 -15.62
C ASP A 5 -4.63 19.06 -16.41
N ALA A 6 -5.75 19.07 -17.14
CA ALA A 6 -6.12 17.99 -18.07
C ALA A 6 -5.44 18.12 -19.46
N GLY A 7 -4.42 18.96 -19.60
CA GLY A 7 -3.78 19.30 -20.88
C GLY A 7 -2.37 18.74 -21.08
N LYS A 8 -1.82 18.00 -20.12
CA LYS A 8 -0.44 17.48 -20.24
C LYS A 8 -0.44 16.20 -21.06
N LYS A 9 0.23 16.26 -22.23
CA LYS A 9 0.48 15.10 -23.07
C LYS A 9 1.28 14.06 -22.27
N SER A 10 0.90 12.78 -22.41
CA SER A 10 1.63 11.67 -21.79
C SER A 10 3.11 11.76 -22.17
N GLN A 11 3.99 11.58 -21.18
CA GLN A 11 5.44 11.57 -21.41
C GLN A 11 5.94 10.21 -21.92
N THR A 12 5.07 9.21 -21.97
CA THR A 12 5.39 7.86 -22.44
C THR A 12 5.43 7.81 -23.96
N ASN A 13 6.50 7.24 -24.53
CA ASN A 13 6.57 6.95 -25.96
C ASN A 13 5.87 5.61 -26.26
N GLY A 14 4.60 5.67 -26.66
CA GLY A 14 3.79 4.47 -26.90
C GLY A 14 4.29 3.62 -28.07
N ASP A 15 4.80 4.24 -29.14
CA ASP A 15 5.31 3.53 -30.32
C ASP A 15 6.56 2.69 -30.03
N ASP A 16 7.32 3.02 -28.99
CA ASP A 16 8.47 2.20 -28.56
C ASP A 16 8.03 1.07 -27.62
N VAL A 17 7.00 1.29 -26.80
CA VAL A 17 6.42 0.25 -25.93
C VAL A 17 5.71 -0.83 -26.77
N ASP A 18 5.03 -0.45 -27.85
CA ASP A 18 4.31 -1.38 -28.73
C ASP A 18 5.22 -2.35 -29.51
N LYS A 19 6.54 -2.05 -29.56
CA LYS A 19 7.55 -2.88 -30.21
C LYS A 19 8.26 -3.85 -29.26
N LEU A 20 8.02 -3.75 -27.95
CA LEU A 20 8.63 -4.65 -26.97
C LEU A 20 7.94 -6.02 -27.03
N GLU A 21 8.74 -7.08 -27.12
CA GLU A 21 8.24 -8.46 -26.98
C GLU A 21 8.28 -8.87 -25.51
N ASP A 22 7.48 -9.86 -25.11
CA ASP A 22 7.44 -10.35 -23.72
C ASP A 22 8.84 -10.78 -23.22
N SER A 23 9.69 -11.31 -24.11
CA SER A 23 11.06 -11.71 -23.77
C SER A 23 11.95 -10.52 -23.36
N ASP A 24 11.65 -9.31 -23.84
CA ASP A 24 12.38 -8.10 -23.48
C ASP A 24 11.98 -7.57 -22.09
N LEU A 25 10.88 -8.10 -21.53
CA LEU A 25 10.35 -7.75 -20.21
C LEU A 25 10.80 -8.73 -19.11
N VAL A 26 11.45 -9.83 -19.49
CA VAL A 26 11.93 -10.85 -18.55
C VAL A 26 13.31 -10.45 -18.03
N ASP A 27 13.38 -10.14 -16.73
CA ASP A 27 14.64 -9.96 -16.02
C ASP A 27 15.15 -11.32 -15.52
N ALA A 28 16.32 -11.75 -16.03
CA ALA A 28 16.94 -13.02 -15.67
C ALA A 28 17.43 -13.07 -14.21
N GLU A 29 17.57 -11.92 -13.54
CA GLU A 29 17.89 -11.85 -12.11
C GLU A 29 16.63 -11.90 -11.22
N SER A 30 15.43 -11.79 -11.82
CA SER A 30 14.19 -11.85 -11.05
C SER A 30 13.93 -13.27 -10.54
N PRO A 31 13.62 -13.46 -9.25
CA PRO A 31 13.29 -14.77 -8.71
C PRO A 31 12.00 -15.33 -9.34
N GLU A 32 11.97 -16.64 -9.58
CA GLU A 32 10.76 -17.32 -10.06
C GLU A 32 9.66 -17.29 -8.97
N LEU A 33 8.47 -16.79 -9.34
CA LEU A 33 7.31 -16.68 -8.45
C LEU A 33 6.58 -18.02 -8.31
N HIS A 34 7.23 -19.01 -7.71
CA HIS A 34 6.64 -20.33 -7.44
C HIS A 34 5.52 -20.28 -6.39
N GLU A 35 4.73 -21.35 -6.27
CA GLU A 35 3.65 -21.45 -5.27
C GLU A 35 4.14 -21.19 -3.83
N THR A 36 5.38 -21.54 -3.51
CA THR A 36 6.01 -21.27 -2.21
C THR A 36 6.17 -19.77 -1.91
N PHE A 37 6.39 -18.92 -2.93
CA PHE A 37 6.44 -17.46 -2.77
C PHE A 37 5.12 -16.93 -2.18
N TRP A 38 3.99 -17.47 -2.65
CA TRP A 38 2.67 -17.04 -2.19
C TRP A 38 2.29 -17.60 -0.82
N GLN A 39 2.91 -18.69 -0.37
CA GLN A 39 2.69 -19.24 0.96
C GLN A 39 3.24 -18.32 2.07
N GLU A 40 4.32 -17.60 1.80
CA GLU A 40 4.92 -16.63 2.74
C GLU A 40 4.47 -15.18 2.48
N ALA A 41 3.63 -14.96 1.47
CA ALA A 41 3.17 -13.63 1.12
C ALA A 41 2.36 -13.00 2.26
N ILE A 42 2.80 -11.80 2.68
CA ILE A 42 2.10 -11.03 3.70
C ILE A 42 0.90 -10.33 3.03
N PHE A 43 -0.31 -10.61 3.53
CA PHE A 43 -1.51 -9.92 3.06
C PHE A 43 -1.39 -8.41 3.27
N VAL A 44 -1.27 -7.68 2.17
CA VAL A 44 -1.41 -6.23 2.17
C VAL A 44 -2.90 -5.93 2.03
N PRO A 45 -3.53 -5.32 3.04
CA PRO A 45 -4.92 -4.96 2.93
C PRO A 45 -5.17 -3.99 1.77
N GLY A 46 -6.38 -4.08 1.22
CA GLY A 46 -6.85 -3.25 0.11
C GLY A 46 -6.76 -1.73 0.34
N PRO A 47 -7.30 -0.94 -0.60
CA PRO A 47 -7.02 0.49 -0.70
C PRO A 47 -7.25 1.23 0.62
N GLN A 48 -6.28 2.07 0.99
CA GLN A 48 -6.37 2.90 2.18
C GLN A 48 -7.16 4.17 1.85
N HIS A 49 -8.11 4.52 2.72
CA HIS A 49 -8.87 5.75 2.60
C HIS A 49 -8.21 6.85 3.42
N HIS A 50 -7.89 7.98 2.77
CA HIS A 50 -7.40 9.17 3.47
C HIS A 50 -8.58 9.90 4.12
N MET A 51 -8.48 10.14 5.43
CA MET A 51 -9.44 10.93 6.20
C MET A 51 -8.71 11.86 7.18
N THR A 52 -9.33 12.98 7.52
CA THR A 52 -8.83 13.87 8.58
C THR A 52 -9.49 13.50 9.90
N LEU A 53 -8.70 13.05 10.88
CA LEU A 53 -9.15 12.68 12.23
C LEU A 53 -8.30 13.43 13.27
N ARG A 54 -8.93 13.86 14.38
CA ARG A 54 -8.20 14.37 15.56
C ARG A 54 -7.91 13.23 16.50
N ILE A 55 -6.64 13.11 16.90
CA ILE A 55 -6.13 12.08 17.79
C ILE A 55 -5.31 12.79 18.86
N ASP A 56 -5.42 12.32 20.10
CA ASP A 56 -4.65 12.86 21.22
C ASP A 56 -3.14 12.71 20.99
N ALA A 57 -2.37 13.66 21.52
CA ALA A 57 -0.95 13.77 21.23
C ALA A 57 -0.15 12.58 21.79
N ASP A 58 -0.49 12.10 22.98
CA ASP A 58 0.12 10.94 23.64
C ASP A 58 -0.11 9.65 22.85
N VAL A 59 -1.30 9.49 22.27
CA VAL A 59 -1.63 8.37 21.38
C VAL A 59 -0.79 8.43 20.11
N LEU A 60 -0.62 9.62 19.51
CA LEU A 60 0.25 9.78 18.34
C LEU A 60 1.72 9.48 18.65
N GLU A 61 2.22 9.88 19.81
CA GLU A 61 3.59 9.58 20.24
C GLU A 61 3.83 8.08 20.41
N LEU A 62 2.85 7.34 20.96
CA LEU A 62 2.92 5.88 21.10
C LEU A 62 3.11 5.19 19.74
N PHE A 63 2.42 5.64 18.69
CA PHE A 63 2.52 5.07 17.35
C PHE A 63 3.73 5.58 16.55
N ARG A 64 4.38 6.67 16.99
CA ARG A 64 5.62 7.23 16.42
C ARG A 64 6.90 6.60 16.97
N ALA A 65 6.85 6.07 18.19
CA ALA A 65 8.02 5.50 18.88
C ALA A 65 8.84 4.46 18.07
N PRO A 66 8.26 3.60 17.21
CA PRO A 66 9.03 2.56 16.51
C PRO A 66 9.70 2.96 15.18
N GLY A 67 9.65 4.23 14.74
CA GLY A 67 10.37 4.71 13.54
C GLY A 67 9.46 5.06 12.34
N PRO A 68 10.01 5.34 11.14
CA PRO A 68 9.29 5.92 10.00
C PRO A 68 8.22 4.96 9.45
N GLY A 69 7.01 5.03 10.02
CA GLY A 69 5.92 4.11 9.72
C GLY A 69 4.63 4.38 10.49
N ASP A 70 4.42 5.59 11.00
CA ASP A 70 3.31 5.99 11.89
C ASP A 70 1.96 5.42 11.46
N GLN A 71 1.62 5.55 10.16
CA GLN A 71 0.33 5.11 9.63
C GLN A 71 0.18 3.59 9.59
N ARG A 72 1.25 2.83 9.28
CA ARG A 72 1.19 1.36 9.23
C ARG A 72 1.00 0.79 10.62
N CYS A 73 1.69 1.35 11.61
CA CYS A 73 1.58 0.93 13.01
C CYS A 73 0.18 1.27 13.57
N MET A 74 -0.30 2.49 13.33
CA MET A 74 -1.64 2.92 13.74
C MET A 74 -2.73 2.05 13.10
N ASN A 75 -2.66 1.80 11.78
CA ASN A 75 -3.63 0.94 11.10
C ASN A 75 -3.61 -0.50 11.62
N ALA A 76 -2.45 -1.06 11.96
CA ALA A 76 -2.33 -2.38 12.55
C ALA A 76 -2.96 -2.45 13.95
N GLY A 77 -2.74 -1.44 14.78
CA GLY A 77 -3.34 -1.34 16.12
C GLY A 77 -4.87 -1.29 16.08
N LEU A 78 -5.43 -0.43 15.22
CA LEU A 78 -6.89 -0.30 15.04
C LEU A 78 -7.56 -1.61 14.57
N ARG A 79 -6.88 -2.39 13.73
CA ARG A 79 -7.38 -3.70 13.28
C ARG A 79 -7.46 -4.70 14.40
N ARG A 80 -6.38 -4.85 15.18
CA ARG A 80 -6.36 -5.76 16.33
C ARG A 80 -7.47 -5.43 17.32
N TYR A 81 -7.69 -4.14 17.57
CA TYR A 81 -8.80 -3.68 18.42
C TYR A 81 -10.17 -4.08 17.86
N THR A 82 -10.40 -3.84 16.57
CA THR A 82 -11.67 -4.17 15.89
C THR A 82 -11.93 -5.68 15.87
N GLU A 83 -10.90 -6.49 15.60
CA GLU A 83 -10.98 -7.95 15.64
C GLU A 83 -11.31 -8.46 17.05
N ALA A 84 -10.65 -7.89 18.08
CA ALA A 84 -10.93 -8.22 19.47
C ALA A 84 -12.37 -7.87 19.87
N GLN A 85 -12.90 -6.73 19.43
CA GLN A 85 -14.30 -6.37 19.64
C GLN A 85 -15.27 -7.36 18.96
N ARG A 86 -15.01 -7.72 17.70
CA ARG A 86 -15.87 -8.65 16.94
C ARG A 86 -15.92 -10.05 17.55
N ARG A 87 -14.88 -10.46 18.28
CA ARG A 87 -14.81 -11.77 18.96
C ARG A 87 -15.54 -11.81 20.30
N ARG A 88 -15.96 -10.66 20.86
CA ARG A 88 -16.78 -10.64 22.08
C ARG A 88 -18.22 -10.95 21.67
N PRO A 89 -18.83 -12.05 22.14
CA PRO A 89 -20.26 -12.25 21.95
C PRO A 89 -21.00 -11.14 22.69
N SER A 90 -21.98 -10.55 22.00
CA SER A 90 -22.90 -9.52 22.53
C SER A 90 -23.60 -9.98 23.80
#